data_AF-A0A2V7KT60-F1
#
_entry.id   AF-A0A2V7KT60-F1
#
_cell.length_a   1.000
_cell.length_b   1.000
_cell.length_c   1.000
_cell.angle_alpha   90.00
_cell.angle_beta   90.00
_cell.angle_gamma   90.00
#
_symmetry.space_group_name_H-M   'P 1'
#
loop_
_entity.id
_entity.type
_entity.pdbx_description
1 polymer ?
#
loop_
_entity_poly.entity_id
_entity_poly.type
_entity_poly.pdbx_seq_one_letter_code
_entity_poly.pdbx_strand_id
1 'polypeptide(L)' 'MGARKFVLPKIRDVLPQGVTLLDVSRPERSSPAEGYPAAHKIEQERIVAAAYGT' A
#
# COMPACT_ATOMS: atom_id res chain seq x y z
N MET A 1 -7.88 2.21 -2.39
CA MET A 1 -8.01 3.67 -2.67
C MET A 1 -6.64 4.30 -2.90
N GLY A 2 -6.57 5.63 -3.06
CA GLY A 2 -5.34 6.38 -3.27
C GLY A 2 -4.86 6.31 -4.72
N ALA A 3 -3.58 6.60 -4.93
CA ALA A 3 -2.99 6.70 -6.27
C ALA A 3 -2.88 5.34 -6.99
N ARG A 4 -2.89 4.21 -6.28
CA ARG A 4 -2.54 2.88 -6.79
C ARG A 4 -3.23 2.51 -8.11
N LYS A 5 -4.56 2.65 -8.19
CA LYS A 5 -5.32 2.27 -9.40
C LYS A 5 -4.95 3.10 -10.64
N PHE A 6 -4.48 4.33 -10.45
CA PHE A 6 -4.14 5.24 -11.55
C PHE A 6 -2.63 5.24 -11.85
N VAL A 7 -1.80 5.24 -10.81
CA VAL A 7 -0.35 5.44 -10.91
C VAL A 7 0.41 4.12 -11.06
N LEU A 8 -0.03 3.02 -10.43
CA LEU A 8 0.70 1.75 -10.50
C LEU A 8 0.86 1.21 -11.94
N PRO A 9 -0.15 1.29 -12.83
CA PRO A 9 0.04 0.93 -14.24
C PRO A 9 1.13 1.78 -14.91
N LYS A 10 1.14 3.09 -14.67
CA LYS A 10 2.12 4.02 -15.26
C LYS A 10 3.54 3.77 -14.76
N ILE A 11 3.70 3.37 -13.49
CA ILE A 11 5.01 2.98 -12.95
C ILE A 11 5.51 1.71 -13.65
N ARG A 12 4.64 0.73 -13.90
CA ARG A 12 5.01 -0.50 -14.62
C ARG A 12 5.53 -0.21 -16.04
N ASP A 13 4.95 0.78 -16.71
CA ASP A 13 5.37 1.16 -18.08
C ASP A 13 6.80 1.72 -18.14
N VAL A 14 7.30 2.29 -17.04
CA VAL A 14 8.65 2.88 -16.94
C VAL A 14 9.62 2.05 -16.11
N LEU A 15 9.19 0.88 -15.63
CA LEU A 15 9.98 0.04 -14.73
C LEU A 15 11.15 -0.60 -15.51
N PRO A 16 12.40 -0.47 -15.05
CA PRO A 16 13.53 -1.13 -15.70
C PRO A 16 13.39 -2.65 -15.67
N GLN A 17 13.99 -3.32 -16.67
CA GLN A 17 14.03 -4.79 -16.69
C GLN A 17 14.74 -5.33 -15.44
N GLY A 18 14.20 -6.40 -14.87
CA GLY A 18 14.75 -7.05 -13.68
C GLY A 18 14.41 -6.36 -12.35
N VAL A 19 13.74 -5.19 -12.35
CA VAL A 19 13.27 -4.55 -11.12
C VAL A 19 11.89 -5.09 -10.75
N THR A 20 11.74 -5.56 -9.52
CA THR A 20 10.43 -5.99 -8.99
C THR A 20 9.69 -4.80 -8.39
N LEU A 21 8.43 -4.62 -8.80
CA LEU A 21 7.54 -3.62 -8.21
C LEU A 21 6.61 -4.29 -7.19
N LEU A 22 6.68 -3.85 -5.94
CA LEU A 22 5.80 -4.27 -4.85
C LEU A 22 4.77 -3.17 -4.53
N ASP A 23 3.62 -3.56 -3.99
CA ASP A 23 2.60 -2.65 -3.47
C ASP A 23 2.31 -2.96 -2.01
N VAL A 24 2.53 -1.99 -1.14
CA VAL A 24 2.24 -2.08 0.30
C VAL A 24 1.20 -1.01 0.63
N SER A 25 -0.04 -1.44 0.81
CA SER A 25 -1.18 -0.57 1.02
C SER A 25 -2.19 -1.16 2.00
N ARG A 26 -3.12 -0.34 2.50
CA ARG A 26 -4.32 -0.82 3.22
C ARG A 26 -5.21 -1.62 2.25
N PRO A 27 -5.91 -2.66 2.71
CA PRO A 27 -6.89 -3.37 1.90
C PRO A 27 -7.96 -2.43 1.30
N GLU A 28 -8.50 -2.79 0.14
CA GLU A 28 -9.64 -2.04 -0.44
C GLU A 28 -10.88 -2.17 0.46
N ARG A 29 -11.53 -1.04 0.72
CA ARG A 29 -12.62 -0.88 1.69
C ARG A 29 -13.58 0.19 1.17
N SER A 30 -14.87 0.08 1.51
CA SER A 30 -15.86 1.10 1.17
C SER A 30 -15.66 2.39 1.98
N SER A 31 -15.16 2.28 3.21
CA SER A 31 -14.83 3.43 4.07
C SER A 31 -13.35 3.78 3.96
N PRO A 32 -12.96 5.07 4.10
CA PRO A 32 -11.57 5.47 3.94
C PRO A 32 -10.58 4.86 4.94
N ALA A 33 -11.05 4.55 6.14
CA ALA A 33 -10.26 3.98 7.21
C ALA A 33 -11.17 3.23 8.20
N GLU A 34 -10.52 2.50 9.10
CA GLU A 34 -11.04 1.89 10.31
C GLU A 34 -11.58 2.96 11.25
N GLY A 35 -12.74 2.72 11.88
CA GLY A 35 -13.32 3.64 12.84
C GLY A 35 -12.66 3.61 14.23
N TYR A 36 -11.94 2.53 14.57
CA TYR A 36 -11.30 2.36 15.87
C TYR A 36 -9.82 2.76 15.82
N PRO A 37 -9.35 3.68 16.69
CA PRO A 37 -7.95 4.11 16.70
C PRO A 37 -6.93 2.97 16.87
N ALA A 38 -7.25 1.97 17.70
CA ALA A 38 -6.39 0.81 17.90
C ALA A 38 -6.22 -0.03 16.62
N ALA A 39 -7.32 -0.30 15.92
CA ALA A 39 -7.27 -1.02 14.64
C ALA A 39 -6.54 -0.21 13.56
N HIS A 40 -6.74 1.11 13.56
CA HIS A 40 -6.03 2.01 12.65
C HIS A 40 -4.51 1.94 12.86
N LYS A 41 -4.06 1.97 14.13
CA LYS A 41 -2.65 1.88 14.53
C LYS A 41 -2.02 0.55 14.13
N ILE A 42 -2.69 -0.58 14.42
CA ILE A 42 -2.21 -1.92 14.06
C ILE A 42 -1.99 -2.03 12.54
N GLU A 43 -2.95 -1.56 11.74
CA GLU A 43 -2.81 -1.61 10.28
C GLU A 43 -1.69 -0.68 9.79
N GLN A 44 -1.45 0.45 10.47
CA GLN A 44 -0.33 1.33 10.14
C GLN A 44 1.01 0.66 10.43
N GLU A 45 1.15 0.00 11.57
CA GLU A 45 2.36 -0.75 11.95
C GLU A 45 2.62 -1.90 10.96
N ARG A 46 1.57 -2.61 10.53
CA ARG A 46 1.68 -3.66 9.50
C ARG A 46 2.24 -3.13 8.18
N ILE A 47 1.78 -1.96 7.72
CA ILE A 47 2.26 -1.34 6.47
C ILE A 47 3.74 -0.95 6.57
N VAL A 48 4.14 -0.35 7.70
CA VAL A 48 5.54 0.03 7.92
C VAL A 48 6.44 -1.21 7.95
N ALA A 49 6.04 -2.25 8.69
CA ALA A 49 6.80 -3.50 8.76
C ALA A 49 6.88 -4.21 7.39
N ALA A 50 5.79 -4.22 6.61
CA ALA A 50 5.78 -4.81 5.28
C ALA A 50 6.65 -4.06 4.26
N ALA A 51 6.86 -2.75 4.44
CA ALA A 51 7.66 -1.93 3.53
C ALA A 51 9.17 -2.02 3.80
N TYR A 52 9.58 -2.15 5.07
CA TYR A 52 10.98 -2.07 5.47
C TYR A 52 11.56 -3.36 6.07
N GLY A 53 10.71 -4.37 6.31
CA GLY A 53 11.09 -5.51 7.14
C GLY A 53 11.22 -5.14 8.62
N THR A 54 11.48 -6.15 9.45
CA THR A 54 11.93 -5.97 10.84
C THR A 54 13.41 -6.23 10.94
#